data_AF-A0A5K1HE57-F1
#
_entry.id   AF-A0A5K1HE57-F1
#
_cell.length_a   1.000
_cell.length_b   1.000
_cell.length_c   1.000
_cell.angle_alpha   90.00
_cell.angle_beta   90.00
_cell.angle_gamma   90.00
#
_symmetry.space_group_name_H-M   'P 1'
#
loop_
_entity.id
_entity.type
_entity.pdbx_description
1 polymer ?
#
loop_
_entity_poly.entity_id
_entity_poly.type
_entity_poly.pdbx_seq_one_letter_code
_entity_poly.pdbx_strand_id
1 'polypeptide(L)'
;MSLFGGEYNNNKPMDIEYNSAAHKFKEQGNQAYKNQDYAKAITFYTKAIEVDQLDPSYFTNRALCYYNLNKFEECIKDCDRAIKINNNLPKAWKKKSQACLNLLRFDEALEAAKQAVAIEKTTAASN
;
A
#
# COMPACT_ATOMS: atom_id res chain seq x y z
N MET A 1 -5.22 13.87 28.58
CA MET A 1 -6.55 13.42 28.12
C MET A 1 -6.59 13.70 26.62
N SER A 2 -6.26 12.70 25.80
CA SER A 2 -6.02 12.89 24.36
C SER A 2 -7.34 12.98 23.60
N LEU A 3 -7.58 14.13 22.97
CA LEU A 3 -8.64 14.35 21.98
C LEU A 3 -8.12 13.86 20.62
N PHE A 4 -8.39 12.59 20.29
CA PHE A 4 -8.36 12.15 18.89
C PHE A 4 -9.80 12.15 18.36
N GLY A 5 -10.22 13.34 17.92
CA GLY A 5 -11.39 13.51 17.09
C GLY A 5 -11.05 13.16 15.64
N GLY A 6 -11.53 12.00 15.21
CA GLY A 6 -11.61 11.63 13.81
C GLY A 6 -12.83 10.73 13.70
N GLU A 7 -13.98 11.32 13.35
CA GLU A 7 -15.23 10.59 13.13
C GLU A 7 -15.03 9.65 11.93
N TYR A 8 -14.73 8.39 12.22
CA TYR A 8 -14.77 7.33 11.23
C TYR A 8 -16.24 7.03 10.93
N ASN A 9 -16.69 7.52 9.78
CA ASN A 9 -18.04 7.37 9.28
C ASN A 9 -18.38 5.87 9.03
N ASN A 10 -19.03 5.25 10.03
CA ASN A 10 -19.43 3.84 10.09
C ASN A 10 -20.69 3.51 9.28
N ASN A 11 -20.86 4.04 8.06
CA ASN A 11 -22.07 3.82 7.25
C ASN A 11 -21.90 2.77 6.13
N LYS A 12 -20.91 1.88 6.22
CA LYS A 12 -20.83 0.70 5.34
C LYS A 12 -20.97 -0.58 6.17
N PRO A 13 -21.79 -1.56 5.74
CA PRO A 13 -22.00 -2.79 6.48
C PRO A 13 -20.67 -3.56 6.58
N MET A 14 -20.17 -3.71 7.81
CA MET A 14 -18.94 -4.44 8.13
C MET A 14 -19.28 -5.93 8.28
N ASP A 15 -19.83 -6.55 7.24
CA ASP A 15 -20.15 -7.98 7.20
C ASP A 15 -19.03 -8.78 6.52
N ILE A 16 -19.01 -10.10 6.78
CA ILE A 16 -18.01 -11.04 6.24
C ILE A 16 -18.00 -11.00 4.70
N GLU A 17 -19.14 -10.69 4.08
CA GLU A 17 -19.33 -10.65 2.64
C GLU A 17 -18.71 -9.40 1.99
N TYR A 18 -18.76 -8.24 2.66
CA TYR A 18 -18.12 -7.01 2.23
C TYR A 18 -16.58 -7.14 2.13
N ASN A 19 -15.96 -7.71 3.15
CA ASN A 19 -14.52 -8.01 3.12
C ASN A 19 -14.17 -9.11 2.10
N SER A 20 -15.09 -10.05 1.85
CA SER A 20 -14.94 -11.07 0.80
C SER A 20 -14.87 -10.46 -0.61
N ALA A 21 -15.69 -9.44 -0.90
CA ALA A 21 -15.67 -8.77 -2.20
C ALA A 21 -14.34 -8.04 -2.47
N ALA A 22 -13.83 -7.28 -1.49
CA ALA A 22 -12.53 -6.61 -1.60
C ALA A 22 -11.39 -7.62 -1.79
N HIS A 23 -11.41 -8.72 -1.02
CA HIS A 23 -10.43 -9.80 -1.15
C HIS A 23 -10.47 -10.47 -2.52
N LYS A 24 -11.66 -10.66 -3.10
CA LYS A 24 -11.82 -11.21 -4.46
C LYS A 24 -11.20 -10.30 -5.52
N PHE A 25 -11.42 -8.98 -5.43
CA PHE A 25 -10.78 -8.02 -6.33
C PHE A 25 -9.26 -8.02 -6.17
N LYS A 26 -8.75 -8.11 -4.93
CA LYS A 26 -7.30 -8.27 -4.69
C LYS A 26 -6.77 -9.51 -5.40
N GLU A 27 -7.45 -10.64 -5.30
CA GLU A 27 -6.97 -11.87 -5.93
C GLU A 27 -7.00 -11.79 -7.46
N GLN A 28 -8.02 -11.17 -8.04
CA GLN A 28 -8.05 -10.85 -9.48
C GLN A 28 -6.90 -9.92 -9.89
N GLY A 29 -6.58 -8.92 -9.04
CA GLY A 29 -5.42 -8.05 -9.21
C GLY A 29 -4.10 -8.81 -9.15
N ASN A 30 -3.96 -9.75 -8.21
CA ASN A 30 -2.78 -10.62 -8.08
C ASN A 30 -2.60 -11.48 -9.33
N GLN A 31 -3.68 -12.04 -9.87
CA GLN A 31 -3.66 -12.84 -11.10
C GLN A 31 -3.26 -11.99 -12.31
N ALA A 32 -3.84 -10.81 -12.47
CA ALA A 32 -3.46 -9.88 -13.53
C ALA A 32 -1.98 -9.46 -13.41
N TYR A 33 -1.50 -9.20 -12.19
CA TYR A 33 -0.10 -8.89 -11.92
C TYR A 33 0.84 -10.03 -12.32
N LYS A 34 0.50 -11.29 -11.99
CA LYS A 34 1.27 -12.48 -12.40
C LYS A 34 1.34 -12.60 -13.93
N ASN A 35 0.27 -12.20 -14.62
CA ASN A 35 0.22 -12.15 -16.08
C ASN A 35 0.92 -10.91 -16.68
N GLN A 36 1.59 -10.09 -15.86
CA GLN A 36 2.23 -8.83 -16.23
C GLN A 36 1.28 -7.76 -16.81
N ASP A 37 -0.03 -7.96 -16.66
CA ASP A 37 -1.04 -6.96 -17.03
C ASP A 37 -1.25 -5.99 -15.86
N TYR A 38 -0.29 -5.07 -15.71
CA TYR A 38 -0.27 -4.12 -14.62
C TYR A 38 -1.43 -3.11 -14.67
N ALA A 39 -1.91 -2.75 -15.86
CA ALA A 39 -3.05 -1.83 -16.01
C ALA A 39 -4.36 -2.45 -15.52
N LYS A 40 -4.59 -3.73 -15.86
CA LYS A 40 -5.74 -4.47 -15.35
C LYS A 40 -5.62 -4.75 -13.86
N ALA A 41 -4.42 -5.07 -13.37
CA ALA A 41 -4.16 -5.24 -11.94
C ALA A 41 -4.50 -3.97 -11.16
N ILE A 42 -4.08 -2.78 -11.64
CA ILE A 42 -4.44 -1.48 -11.05
C ILE A 42 -5.96 -1.30 -10.97
N THR A 43 -6.69 -1.68 -12.01
CA THR A 43 -8.14 -1.57 -12.05
C THR A 43 -8.78 -2.43 -10.95
N PHE A 44 -8.32 -3.67 -10.79
CA PHE A 44 -8.82 -4.55 -9.74
C PHE A 44 -8.45 -4.09 -8.33
N TYR A 45 -7.22 -3.66 -8.08
CA TYR A 45 -6.86 -3.10 -6.78
C TYR A 45 -7.62 -1.81 -6.47
N THR A 46 -7.92 -0.98 -7.47
CA THR A 46 -8.73 0.22 -7.28
C THR A 46 -10.15 -0.13 -6.85
N LYS A 47 -10.76 -1.16 -7.46
CA LYS A 47 -12.05 -1.70 -7.00
C LYS A 47 -11.98 -2.25 -5.58
N ALA A 48 -10.90 -2.95 -5.23
CA ALA A 48 -10.69 -3.42 -3.87
C ALA A 48 -10.65 -2.26 -2.86
N ILE A 49 -9.97 -1.17 -3.21
CA ILE A 49 -9.87 0.06 -2.40
C ILE A 49 -11.22 0.80 -2.28
N GLU A 50 -12.02 0.86 -3.34
CA GLU A 50 -13.35 1.47 -3.31
C GLU A 50 -14.30 0.75 -2.35
N VAL A 51 -14.13 -0.57 -2.24
CA VAL A 51 -14.74 -1.39 -1.20
C VAL A 51 -14.01 -1.09 0.11
N ASP A 52 -12.85 -1.68 0.38
CA ASP A 52 -12.17 -1.54 1.66
C ASP A 52 -10.91 -0.66 1.55
N GLN A 53 -10.93 0.45 2.29
CA GLN A 53 -9.83 1.43 2.33
C GLN A 53 -8.86 1.20 3.51
N LEU A 54 -9.11 0.20 4.34
CA LEU A 54 -8.35 -0.05 5.57
C LEU A 54 -7.31 -1.16 5.44
N ASP A 55 -7.34 -1.98 4.38
CA ASP A 55 -6.28 -2.95 4.12
C ASP A 55 -5.10 -2.31 3.35
N PRO A 56 -3.90 -2.20 3.95
CA PRO A 56 -2.73 -1.62 3.30
C PRO A 56 -2.20 -2.49 2.14
N SER A 57 -2.60 -3.76 2.04
CA SER A 57 -2.16 -4.68 0.98
C SER A 57 -2.64 -4.25 -0.41
N TYR A 58 -3.84 -3.67 -0.53
CA TYR A 58 -4.36 -3.20 -1.82
C TYR A 58 -3.52 -2.04 -2.37
N PHE A 59 -3.15 -1.09 -1.50
CA PHE A 59 -2.30 0.04 -1.86
C PHE A 59 -0.88 -0.40 -2.20
N THR A 60 -0.28 -1.28 -1.42
CA THR A 60 1.09 -1.75 -1.71
C THR A 60 1.17 -2.57 -3.00
N ASN A 61 0.16 -3.40 -3.29
CA ASN A 61 0.11 -4.14 -4.55
C ASN A 61 -0.16 -3.22 -5.76
N ARG A 62 -1.01 -2.19 -5.61
CA ARG A 62 -1.23 -1.19 -6.66
C ARG A 62 0.01 -0.32 -6.90
N ALA A 63 0.70 0.08 -5.83
CA ALA A 63 1.99 0.78 -5.91
C ALA A 63 3.03 -0.04 -6.69
N LEU A 64 3.09 -1.36 -6.47
CA LEU A 64 3.96 -2.23 -7.23
C LEU A 64 3.63 -2.22 -8.73
N CYS A 65 2.35 -2.19 -9.10
CA CYS A 65 1.94 -2.07 -10.50
C CYS A 65 2.37 -0.72 -11.10
N TYR A 66 2.16 0.38 -10.37
CA TYR A 66 2.61 1.71 -10.80
C TYR A 66 4.12 1.77 -10.99
N TYR A 67 4.89 1.17 -10.08
CA TYR A 67 6.34 1.07 -10.19
C TYR A 67 6.77 0.35 -11.48
N ASN A 68 6.16 -0.80 -11.80
CA ASN A 68 6.46 -1.53 -13.03
C ASN A 68 6.07 -0.77 -14.31
N LEU A 69 5.13 0.17 -14.22
CA LEU A 69 4.75 1.06 -15.31
C LEU A 69 5.56 2.38 -15.33
N ASN A 70 6.61 2.50 -14.52
CA ASN A 70 7.41 3.72 -14.33
C ASN A 70 6.60 4.95 -13.86
N LYS A 71 5.41 4.72 -13.28
CA LYS A 71 4.56 5.75 -12.68
C LYS A 71 4.95 5.97 -11.22
N PHE A 72 6.15 6.53 -11.04
CA PHE A 72 6.79 6.60 -9.72
C PHE A 72 6.06 7.52 -8.74
N GLU A 73 5.44 8.61 -9.21
CA GLU A 73 4.66 9.52 -8.35
C GLU A 73 3.41 8.83 -7.78
N GLU A 74 2.68 8.10 -8.60
CA GLU A 74 1.51 7.33 -8.17
C GLU A 74 1.92 6.19 -7.24
N CYS A 75 3.06 5.54 -7.51
CA CYS A 75 3.65 4.56 -6.61
C CYS A 75 3.93 5.15 -5.22
N ILE A 76 4.53 6.35 -5.14
CA ILE A 76 4.81 7.03 -3.86
C ILE A 76 3.51 7.35 -3.14
N LYS A 77 2.50 7.90 -3.83
CA LYS A 77 1.19 8.23 -3.23
C LYS A 77 0.51 7.00 -2.62
N ASP A 78 0.56 5.86 -3.29
CA ASP A 78 -0.01 4.62 -2.76
C ASP A 78 0.82 4.04 -1.60
N CYS A 79 2.15 4.13 -1.66
CA CYS A 79 3.00 3.75 -0.53
C CYS A 79 2.70 4.61 0.70
N ASP A 80 2.53 5.92 0.54
CA ASP A 80 2.19 6.83 1.62
C ASP A 80 0.83 6.53 2.25
N ARG A 81 -0.17 6.16 1.44
CA ARG A 81 -1.46 5.69 1.96
C ARG A 81 -1.30 4.39 2.75
N ALA A 82 -0.57 3.41 2.22
CA ALA A 82 -0.32 2.15 2.92
C ALA A 82 0.39 2.38 4.27
N ILE A 83 1.39 3.27 4.30
CA ILE A 83 2.15 3.64 5.51
C ILE A 83 1.25 4.35 6.54
N LYS A 84 0.35 5.23 6.09
CA LYS A 84 -0.62 5.90 6.98
C LYS A 84 -1.57 4.91 7.64
N ILE A 85 -1.97 3.85 6.93
CA ILE A 85 -2.83 2.79 7.45
C ILE A 85 -2.03 1.88 8.40
N ASN A 86 -0.85 1.43 7.96
CA ASN A 86 0.05 0.60 8.75
C ASN A 86 1.50 1.04 8.54
N ASN A 87 2.05 1.71 9.54
CA ASN A 87 3.42 2.20 9.50
C ASN A 87 4.47 1.09 9.67
N ASN A 88 4.08 -0.08 10.17
CA ASN A 88 4.92 -1.26 10.40
C ASN A 88 4.97 -2.14 9.14
N LEU A 89 5.21 -1.53 7.98
CA LEU A 89 5.20 -2.22 6.69
C LEU A 89 6.50 -1.95 5.92
N PRO A 90 7.58 -2.71 6.18
CA PRO A 90 8.87 -2.52 5.51
C PRO A 90 8.79 -2.53 3.99
N LYS A 91 7.89 -3.35 3.43
CA LYS A 91 7.66 -3.45 1.98
C LYS A 91 7.22 -2.13 1.36
N ALA A 92 6.32 -1.38 2.01
CA ALA A 92 5.85 -0.09 1.52
C ALA A 92 6.97 0.96 1.56
N TRP A 93 7.72 1.02 2.66
CA TRP A 93 8.87 1.91 2.82
C TRP A 93 9.98 1.63 1.79
N LYS A 94 10.32 0.36 1.56
CA LYS A 94 11.27 -0.05 0.52
C LYS A 94 10.81 0.38 -0.87
N LYS A 95 9.53 0.16 -1.18
CA LYS A 95 8.98 0.51 -2.50
C LYS A 95 8.94 2.03 -2.71
N LYS A 96 8.57 2.80 -1.69
CA LYS A 96 8.66 4.27 -1.69
C LYS A 96 10.09 4.73 -1.95
N SER A 97 11.06 4.18 -1.23
CA SER A 97 12.48 4.51 -1.40
C SER A 97 12.94 4.27 -2.84
N GLN A 98 12.62 3.10 -3.41
CA GLN A 98 12.94 2.79 -4.81
C GLN A 98 12.30 3.78 -5.79
N ALA A 99 11.02 4.14 -5.60
CA ALA A 99 10.34 5.09 -6.47
C ALA A 99 10.97 6.50 -6.37
N CYS A 100 11.31 6.96 -5.16
CA CYS A 100 12.02 8.21 -4.94
C CYS A 100 13.39 8.23 -5.62
N LEU A 101 14.15 7.12 -5.59
CA LEU A 101 15.43 7.02 -6.31
C LEU A 101 15.27 7.18 -7.82
N ASN A 102 14.25 6.58 -8.42
CA ASN A 102 13.98 6.74 -9.86
C ASN A 102 13.59 8.17 -10.24
N LEU A 103 13.05 8.94 -9.28
CA LEU A 103 12.76 10.37 -9.46
C LEU A 103 13.91 11.29 -9.00
N LEU A 104 15.07 10.75 -8.65
CA LEU A 104 16.24 11.48 -8.12
C LEU A 104 15.95 12.26 -6.83
N ARG A 105 14.92 11.85 -6.07
CA ARG A 105 14.57 12.40 -4.75
C ARG A 105 15.37 11.69 -3.65
N PHE A 106 16.67 11.95 -3.61
CA PHE A 106 17.60 11.19 -2.78
C PHE A 106 17.33 11.32 -1.27
N ASP A 107 16.97 12.51 -0.79
CA ASP A 107 16.67 12.73 0.63
C ASP A 107 15.46 11.90 1.08
N GLU A 108 14.37 11.97 0.32
CA GLU A 108 13.16 11.18 0.59
C GLU A 108 13.41 9.67 0.48
N ALA A 109 14.25 9.25 -0.48
CA ALA A 109 14.63 7.86 -0.65
C ALA A 109 15.42 7.34 0.56
N LEU A 110 16.35 8.14 1.07
CA LEU A 110 17.19 7.81 2.22
C LEU A 110 16.34 7.67 3.48
N GLU A 111 15.44 8.63 3.72
CA GLU A 111 14.54 8.58 4.88
C GLU A 111 13.61 7.35 4.82
N ALA A 112 13.03 7.06 3.65
CA ALA A 112 12.21 5.86 3.48
C ALA A 112 13.01 4.56 3.69
N ALA A 113 14.26 4.50 3.23
CA ALA A 113 15.13 3.33 3.45
C ALA A 113 15.49 3.14 4.93
N LYS A 114 15.80 4.22 5.65
CA LYS A 114 16.06 4.19 7.10
C LYS A 114 14.87 3.64 7.87
N GLN A 115 13.66 4.09 7.54
CA GLN A 115 12.43 3.59 8.17
C GLN A 115 12.24 2.10 7.91
N ALA A 116 12.42 1.64 6.67
CA ALA A 116 12.33 0.22 6.34
C ALA A 116 13.29 -0.64 7.19
N VAL A 117 14.56 -0.22 7.31
CA VAL A 117 15.58 -0.94 8.07
C VAL A 117 15.30 -0.91 9.58
N ALA A 118 14.84 0.24 10.11
CA ALA A 118 14.49 0.36 11.52
C ALA A 118 13.38 -0.63 11.90
N ILE A 119 12.32 -0.69 11.08
CA ILE A 119 11.21 -1.61 11.29
C ILE A 119 11.67 -3.06 11.21
N GLU A 120 12.45 -3.43 10.20
CA GLU A 120 12.95 -4.81 10.05
C GLU A 120 13.79 -5.25 11.25
N LYS A 121 14.67 -4.38 11.75
CA LYS A 121 15.46 -4.65 12.96
C LYS A 121 14.58 -4.85 14.18
N THR A 122 13.57 -4.02 14.37
CA THR A 122 12.62 -4.18 15.47
C THR A 122 11.85 -5.49 15.36
N THR A 123 11.37 -5.86 14.18
CA THR A 123 10.64 -7.13 13.97
C THR A 123 11.52 -8.37 14.14
N ALA A 124 12.81 -8.28 13.80
CA ALA A 124 13.76 -9.39 13.96
C ALA A 124 14.21 -9.58 15.41
N ALA A 125 14.20 -8.52 16.22
CA ALA A 125 14.56 -8.59 17.65
C ALA A 125 13.42 -9.08 18.55
N SER A 126 12.19 -9.17 18.04
CA SER A 126 10.98 -9.54 18.79
C SER A 126 10.50 -10.98 18.57
N ASN A 127 11.22 -11.78 17.77
CA ASN A 127 10.92 -13.20 17.48
C ASN A 127 11.98 -14.11 18.10
#